data_AF-A0A2M7Z101-F1
#
_entry.id   AF-A0A2M7Z101-F1
#
_cell.length_a   1.000
_cell.length_b   1.000
_cell.length_c   1.000
_cell.angle_alpha   90.00
_cell.angle_beta   90.00
_cell.angle_gamma   90.00
#
_symmetry.space_group_name_H-M   'P 1'
#
loop_
_entity.id
_entity.type
_entity.pdbx_description
1 polymer ?
#
loop_
_entity_poly.entity_id
_entity_poly.type
_entity_poly.pdbx_seq_one_letter_code
_entity_poly.pdbx_strand_id
1 'polypeptide(L)'
;TKFASKVTLVHRRDKLRASKIMQDSAMNNEKISFQWNSALEEVLGDNVVTGIRVRNVQTNQLEEIPLSGVFVAIGHTPNTSLFTGLLDMDEQGYIRTQPHRSTTNIPGVFASGDVQDSHYRQAITAAGSGCMAAIDAERYLEASH
;
A
#
# COMPACT_ATOMS: atom_id res chain seq x y z
N THR A 1 -17.63 -3.96 -4.52
CA THR A 1 -19.02 -4.13 -5.01
C THR A 1 -19.19 -5.18 -6.09
N LYS A 2 -18.14 -5.53 -6.85
CA LYS A 2 -18.15 -6.62 -7.85
C LYS A 2 -18.08 -8.03 -7.23
N PHE A 3 -17.51 -8.14 -6.02
CA PHE A 3 -17.24 -9.42 -5.33
C PHE A 3 -17.79 -9.49 -3.89
N ALA A 4 -18.49 -8.44 -3.43
CA ALA A 4 -19.08 -8.38 -2.10
C ALA A 4 -20.48 -7.78 -2.20
N SER A 5 -21.41 -8.30 -1.40
CA SER A 5 -22.78 -7.80 -1.28
C SER A 5 -22.81 -6.39 -0.67
N LYS A 6 -21.96 -6.14 0.33
CA LYS A 6 -21.77 -4.84 1.01
C LYS A 6 -20.30 -4.64 1.39
N VAL A 7 -19.86 -3.39 1.49
CA VAL A 7 -18.52 -2.98 1.92
C VAL A 7 -18.68 -1.93 3.03
N THR A 8 -18.09 -2.18 4.19
CA THR A 8 -17.99 -1.17 5.24
C THR A 8 -16.61 -0.51 5.17
N LEU A 9 -16.55 0.77 4.86
CA LEU A 9 -15.32 1.55 4.86
C LEU A 9 -15.10 2.17 6.24
N VAL A 10 -14.17 1.59 6.99
CA VAL A 10 -13.75 2.11 8.31
C VAL A 10 -12.70 3.19 8.11
N HIS A 11 -12.93 4.38 8.64
CA HIS A 11 -12.00 5.49 8.48
C HIS A 11 -11.87 6.31 9.77
N ARG A 12 -10.62 6.57 10.18
CA ARG A 12 -10.27 7.23 11.45
C ARG A 12 -10.63 8.72 11.54
N ARG A 13 -11.14 9.31 10.47
CA ARG A 13 -11.57 10.73 10.40
C ARG A 13 -12.92 10.80 9.71
N ASP A 14 -13.56 11.95 9.80
CA ASP A 14 -14.83 12.33 9.18
C ASP A 14 -14.74 12.68 7.68
N LYS A 15 -13.54 12.65 7.09
CA LYS A 15 -13.32 12.94 5.67
C LYS A 15 -12.24 12.06 5.05
N LEU A 16 -12.41 11.74 3.76
CA LEU A 16 -11.40 11.04 2.96
C LEU A 16 -10.33 12.01 2.45
N ARG A 17 -9.13 11.47 2.19
CA ARG A 17 -8.04 12.18 1.48
C ARG A 17 -8.06 11.96 -0.04
N ALA A 18 -8.96 11.12 -0.54
CA ALA A 18 -9.06 10.80 -1.96
C ALA A 18 -9.51 12.02 -2.78
N SER A 19 -9.34 11.96 -4.10
CA SER A 19 -9.86 13.01 -5.00
C SER A 19 -11.38 13.14 -4.89
N LYS A 20 -11.93 14.32 -5.18
CA LYS A 20 -13.37 14.59 -5.04
C LYS A 20 -14.23 13.58 -5.80
N ILE A 21 -13.84 13.25 -7.02
CA ILE A 21 -14.53 12.27 -7.88
C ILE A 21 -14.57 10.88 -7.21
N MET A 22 -13.47 10.43 -6.59
CA MET A 22 -13.45 9.15 -5.87
C MET A 22 -14.31 9.17 -4.61
N GLN A 23 -14.33 10.29 -3.88
CA GLN A 23 -15.22 10.45 -2.72
C GLN A 23 -16.68 10.36 -3.15
N ASP A 24 -17.07 11.11 -4.18
CA ASP A 24 -18.44 11.13 -4.69
C ASP A 24 -18.86 9.76 -5.24
N SER A 25 -17.96 9.07 -5.95
CA SER A 25 -18.20 7.71 -6.43
C SER A 25 -18.43 6.71 -5.28
N ALA A 26 -17.69 6.84 -4.17
CA ALA A 26 -17.85 5.97 -3.01
C ALA A 26 -19.12 6.30 -2.20
N MET A 27 -19.43 7.59 -2.03
CA MET A 27 -20.62 8.07 -1.31
C MET A 27 -21.92 7.73 -2.05
N ASN A 28 -21.92 7.78 -3.38
CA ASN A 28 -23.09 7.46 -4.20
C ASN A 28 -23.27 5.94 -4.44
N ASN A 29 -22.43 5.10 -3.83
CA ASN A 29 -22.51 3.66 -4.00
C ASN A 29 -23.31 3.02 -2.86
N GLU A 30 -24.52 2.56 -3.15
CA GLU A 30 -25.44 1.95 -2.16
C GLU A 30 -24.87 0.72 -1.43
N LYS A 31 -23.88 0.05 -2.02
CA LYS A 31 -23.21 -1.10 -1.39
C LYS A 31 -22.10 -0.69 -0.42
N ILE A 32 -21.75 0.60 -0.34
CA ILE A 32 -20.71 1.11 0.56
C ILE A 32 -21.38 1.83 1.73
N SER A 33 -21.05 1.40 2.96
CA SER A 33 -21.38 2.13 4.18
C SER A 33 -20.12 2.63 4.84
N PHE A 34 -20.16 3.83 5.42
CA PHE A 34 -19.00 4.45 6.06
C PHE A 34 -19.10 4.34 7.57
N GLN A 35 -18.03 3.85 8.19
CA GLN A 35 -17.82 3.93 9.63
C GLN A 35 -16.77 5.02 9.89
N TRP A 36 -17.24 6.25 10.02
CA TRP A 36 -16.39 7.42 10.27
C TRP A 36 -15.86 7.45 11.69
N ASN A 37 -14.80 8.26 11.89
CA ASN A 37 -14.17 8.48 13.18
C ASN A 37 -13.87 7.18 13.93
N SER A 38 -13.51 6.12 13.20
CA SER A 38 -13.36 4.78 13.77
C SER A 38 -12.07 4.12 13.29
N ALA A 39 -11.48 3.30 14.17
CA ALA A 39 -10.32 2.49 13.88
C ALA A 39 -10.64 1.01 14.15
N LEU A 40 -9.99 0.12 13.40
CA LEU A 40 -10.04 -1.31 13.66
C LEU A 40 -9.31 -1.61 14.98
N GLU A 41 -10.01 -2.25 15.91
CA GLU A 41 -9.44 -2.69 17.19
C GLU A 41 -9.05 -4.17 17.11
N GLU A 42 -9.93 -5.01 16.56
CA GLU A 42 -9.74 -6.46 16.50
C GLU A 42 -10.42 -7.04 15.25
N VAL A 43 -9.81 -8.06 14.66
CA VAL A 43 -10.45 -8.93 13.67
C VAL A 43 -10.96 -10.16 14.40
N LEU A 44 -12.26 -10.42 14.29
CA LEU A 44 -12.94 -11.49 15.02
C LEU A 44 -12.97 -12.78 14.20
N GLY A 45 -12.87 -13.91 14.91
CA GLY A 45 -12.89 -15.26 14.35
C GLY A 45 -11.54 -15.97 14.51
N ASP A 46 -11.58 -17.29 14.61
CA ASP A 46 -10.38 -18.09 14.89
C ASP A 46 -9.58 -18.39 13.61
N ASN A 47 -10.15 -19.18 12.72
CA ASN A 47 -9.53 -19.58 11.45
C ASN A 47 -10.03 -18.78 10.25
N VAL A 48 -11.23 -18.22 10.37
CA VAL A 48 -11.89 -17.43 9.33
C VAL A 48 -12.50 -16.20 9.94
N VAL A 49 -12.48 -15.09 9.19
CA VAL A 49 -13.06 -13.82 9.64
C VAL A 49 -14.57 -13.96 9.78
N THR A 50 -15.08 -13.63 10.95
CA THR A 50 -16.52 -13.56 11.23
C THR A 50 -17.01 -12.13 11.49
N GLY A 51 -16.08 -11.22 11.78
CA GLY A 51 -16.38 -9.82 11.96
C GLY A 51 -15.16 -8.98 12.29
N ILE A 52 -15.42 -7.72 12.64
CA ILE A 52 -14.44 -6.81 13.21
C ILE A 52 -15.01 -6.14 14.45
N ARG A 53 -14.15 -5.81 15.40
CA ARG A 53 -14.44 -4.81 16.43
C ARG A 53 -13.80 -3.50 16.03
N VAL A 54 -14.58 -2.43 15.99
CA VAL A 54 -14.11 -1.08 15.71
C VAL A 54 -14.30 -0.19 16.92
N ARG A 55 -13.38 0.75 17.12
CA ARG A 55 -13.43 1.76 18.17
C ARG A 55 -13.66 3.13 17.53
N ASN A 56 -14.70 3.83 17.94
CA ASN A 56 -14.85 5.24 17.59
C ASN A 56 -13.82 6.06 18.37
N VAL A 57 -12.95 6.77 17.65
CA VAL A 57 -11.81 7.52 18.23
C VAL A 57 -12.22 8.81 18.94
N GLN A 58 -13.46 9.27 18.74
CA GLN A 58 -14.01 10.45 19.42
C GLN A 58 -14.76 10.07 20.69
N THR A 59 -15.52 8.98 20.67
CA THR A 59 -16.40 8.57 21.78
C THR A 59 -15.86 7.40 22.60
N ASN A 60 -14.80 6.74 22.14
CA ASN A 60 -14.27 5.47 22.66
C ASN A 60 -15.28 4.30 22.66
N GLN A 61 -16.43 4.45 21.99
CA GLN A 61 -17.41 3.37 21.89
C GLN A 61 -16.87 2.25 20.98
N LEU A 62 -17.11 1.01 21.41
CA LEU A 62 -16.79 -0.20 20.64
C LEU A 62 -18.05 -0.71 19.95
N GLU A 63 -17.89 -1.14 18.71
CA GLU A 63 -18.95 -1.72 17.90
C GLU A 63 -18.40 -2.97 17.20
N GLU A 64 -19.19 -4.04 17.19
CA GLU A 64 -18.87 -5.25 16.43
C GLU A 64 -19.67 -5.28 15.14
N ILE A 65 -18.97 -5.48 14.02
CA ILE A 65 -19.56 -5.46 12.68
C ILE A 65 -19.34 -6.85 12.07
N PRO A 66 -20.41 -7.64 11.85
CA PRO A 66 -20.30 -8.95 11.21
C PRO A 66 -19.95 -8.79 9.73
N LEU A 67 -18.88 -9.45 9.30
CA LEU A 67 -18.39 -9.46 7.92
C LEU A 67 -17.50 -10.69 7.69
N SER A 68 -17.30 -11.07 6.43
CA SER A 68 -16.54 -12.28 6.08
C SER A 68 -15.11 -12.01 5.56
N GLY A 69 -14.69 -10.74 5.49
CA GLY A 69 -13.36 -10.41 4.99
C GLY A 69 -12.95 -8.97 5.28
N VAL A 70 -11.66 -8.78 5.59
CA VAL A 70 -11.05 -7.49 5.91
C VAL A 70 -9.95 -7.19 4.90
N PHE A 71 -9.97 -5.98 4.34
CA PHE A 71 -8.93 -5.47 3.46
C PHE A 71 -8.33 -4.21 4.07
N VAL A 72 -7.02 -4.24 4.33
CA VAL A 72 -6.30 -3.12 4.96
C VAL A 72 -5.69 -2.25 3.87
N ALA A 73 -6.12 -0.99 3.79
CA ALA A 73 -5.69 -0.03 2.78
C ALA A 73 -5.15 1.26 3.41
N ILE A 74 -4.10 1.14 4.24
CA ILE A 74 -3.54 2.27 5.02
C ILE A 74 -2.27 2.88 4.41
N GLY A 75 -1.86 2.41 3.23
CA GLY A 75 -0.58 2.74 2.61
C GLY A 75 0.43 1.60 2.76
N HIS A 76 1.63 1.82 2.24
CA HIS A 76 2.74 0.87 2.32
C HIS A 76 3.96 1.60 2.86
N THR A 77 4.82 0.87 3.57
CA THR A 77 6.12 1.36 4.01
C THR A 77 7.18 0.51 3.32
N PRO A 78 7.93 1.07 2.35
CA PRO A 78 9.00 0.32 1.69
C PRO A 78 10.11 0.01 2.70
N ASN A 79 10.74 -1.16 2.56
CA ASN A 79 11.81 -1.60 3.47
C ASN A 79 13.17 -0.97 3.09
N THR A 80 13.25 0.35 3.24
CA THR A 80 14.37 1.19 2.75
C THR A 80 15.10 1.95 3.83
N SER A 81 14.70 1.78 5.10
CA SER A 81 15.23 2.53 6.24
C SER A 81 16.76 2.47 6.36
N LEU A 82 17.38 1.36 5.97
CA LEU A 82 18.83 1.18 6.00
C LEU A 82 19.60 2.06 4.99
N PHE A 83 18.90 2.61 3.99
CA PHE A 83 19.48 3.43 2.92
C PHE A 83 19.17 4.92 3.08
N THR A 84 18.47 5.32 4.15
CA THR A 84 18.08 6.71 4.37
C THR A 84 19.32 7.61 4.45
N GLY A 85 19.34 8.67 3.64
CA GLY A 85 20.47 9.60 3.52
C GLY A 85 21.62 9.09 2.63
N LEU A 86 21.54 7.85 2.13
CA LEU A 86 22.49 7.27 1.18
C LEU A 86 21.92 7.24 -0.23
N LEU A 87 20.71 6.69 -0.38
CA LEU A 87 20.00 6.63 -1.65
C LEU A 87 18.97 7.75 -1.75
N ASP A 88 18.80 8.27 -2.97
CA ASP A 88 17.73 9.20 -3.28
C ASP A 88 16.38 8.48 -3.12
N MET A 89 15.48 9.08 -2.36
CA MET A 89 14.16 8.55 -2.08
C MET A 89 13.07 9.57 -2.38
N ASP A 90 11.84 9.10 -2.59
CA ASP A 90 10.68 9.99 -2.56
C ASP A 90 10.23 10.29 -1.12
N GLU A 91 9.24 11.18 -0.98
CA GLU A 91 8.70 11.56 0.33
C GLU A 91 8.05 10.40 1.10
N GLN A 92 7.75 9.29 0.42
CA GLN A 92 7.15 8.09 0.98
C GLN A 92 8.20 7.00 1.29
N GLY A 93 9.48 7.27 1.00
CA GLY A 93 10.61 6.39 1.28
C GLY A 93 10.92 5.37 0.18
N TYR A 94 10.29 5.46 -1.00
CA TYR A 94 10.63 4.58 -2.13
C TYR A 94 11.96 5.02 -2.76
N ILE A 95 12.81 4.06 -3.13
CA ILE A 95 14.09 4.35 -3.80
C ILE A 95 13.81 4.92 -5.19
N ARG A 96 14.44 6.05 -5.52
CA ARG A 96 14.37 6.65 -6.85
C ARG A 96 15.31 5.92 -7.80
N THR A 97 14.73 5.31 -8.83
CA THR A 97 15.44 4.72 -9.96
C THR A 97 15.37 5.64 -11.18
N GLN A 98 16.32 5.53 -12.09
CA GLN A 98 16.23 6.22 -13.37
C GLN A 98 15.08 5.68 -14.23
N PRO A 99 14.41 6.52 -15.04
CA PRO A 99 13.34 6.06 -15.91
C PRO A 99 13.78 4.88 -16.79
N HIS A 100 13.01 3.79 -16.75
CA HIS A 100 13.25 2.57 -17.54
C HIS A 100 14.57 1.84 -17.25
N ARG A 101 15.16 2.06 -16.08
CA ARG A 101 16.36 1.37 -15.56
C ARG A 101 16.19 1.06 -14.08
N SER A 102 17.10 0.27 -13.54
CA SER A 102 17.15 -0.07 -12.11
C SER A 102 18.19 0.75 -11.32
N THR A 103 18.96 1.60 -12.01
CA THR A 103 20.05 2.37 -11.43
C THR A 103 19.58 3.43 -10.46
N THR A 104 20.33 3.59 -9.37
CA THR A 104 20.09 4.62 -8.34
C THR A 104 21.03 5.82 -8.52
N ASN A 105 21.06 6.73 -7.54
CA ASN A 105 22.03 7.83 -7.46
C ASN A 105 23.47 7.35 -7.19
N ILE A 106 23.68 6.12 -6.70
CA ILE A 106 25.00 5.55 -6.45
C ILE A 106 25.35 4.55 -7.55
N PRO A 107 26.45 4.74 -8.32
CA PRO A 107 26.92 3.76 -9.28
C PRO A 107 27.16 2.40 -8.66
N GLY A 108 26.71 1.33 -9.32
CA GLY A 108 26.80 -0.04 -8.81
C GLY A 108 25.72 -0.43 -7.80
N VAL A 109 24.81 0.49 -7.46
CA VAL A 109 23.63 0.19 -6.63
C VAL A 109 22.36 0.27 -7.47
N PHE A 110 21.59 -0.82 -7.42
CA PHE A 110 20.37 -1.02 -8.19
C PHE A 110 19.19 -1.33 -7.27
N ALA A 111 17.98 -0.95 -7.69
CA ALA A 111 16.75 -1.26 -6.97
C ALA A 111 15.70 -1.89 -7.91
N SER A 112 14.93 -2.84 -7.38
CA SER A 112 13.89 -3.56 -8.13
C SER A 112 12.73 -3.96 -7.23
N GLY A 113 11.56 -4.19 -7.82
CA GLY A 113 10.35 -4.55 -7.09
C GLY A 113 9.74 -3.38 -6.33
N ASP A 114 8.88 -3.71 -5.37
CA ASP A 114 8.05 -2.75 -4.64
C ASP A 114 8.86 -1.69 -3.89
N VAL A 115 10.14 -1.91 -3.60
CA VAL A 115 11.02 -0.94 -2.93
C VAL A 115 11.21 0.36 -3.72
N GLN A 116 11.01 0.30 -5.04
CA GLN A 116 11.11 1.43 -5.98
C GLN A 116 9.83 1.64 -6.82
N ASP A 117 8.80 0.81 -6.62
CA ASP A 117 7.52 0.89 -7.32
C ASP A 117 6.37 1.17 -6.34
N SER A 118 5.97 2.43 -6.25
CA SER A 118 4.80 2.86 -5.46
C SER A 118 3.46 2.70 -6.19
N HIS A 119 3.48 2.33 -7.48
CA HIS A 119 2.32 2.34 -8.36
C HIS A 119 1.72 0.94 -8.55
N TYR A 120 2.46 0.01 -9.15
CA TYR A 120 1.92 -1.28 -9.57
C TYR A 120 1.90 -2.29 -8.42
N ARG A 121 3.04 -2.51 -7.75
CA ARG A 121 3.18 -3.42 -6.59
C ARG A 121 2.55 -4.79 -6.84
N GLN A 122 2.96 -5.44 -7.93
CA GLN A 122 2.50 -6.77 -8.29
C GLN A 122 3.70 -7.71 -8.40
N ALA A 123 3.51 -8.98 -8.05
CA ALA A 123 4.57 -9.99 -8.15
C ALA A 123 5.19 -10.04 -9.55
N ILE A 124 4.39 -9.90 -10.60
CA ILE A 124 4.88 -9.94 -11.98
C ILE A 124 5.68 -8.69 -12.39
N THR A 125 5.30 -7.49 -11.91
CA THR A 125 6.08 -6.27 -12.15
C THR A 125 7.38 -6.28 -11.35
N ALA A 126 7.35 -6.83 -10.14
CA ALA A 126 8.53 -7.04 -9.33
C ALA A 126 9.51 -8.04 -9.97
N ALA A 127 9.03 -9.16 -10.50
CA ALA A 127 9.85 -10.12 -11.22
C ALA A 127 10.52 -9.50 -12.47
N GLY A 128 9.75 -8.74 -13.26
CA GLY A 128 10.27 -8.05 -14.44
C GLY A 128 11.35 -7.02 -14.09
N SER A 129 11.11 -6.17 -13.08
CA SER A 129 12.12 -5.20 -12.62
C SER A 129 13.35 -5.86 -11.98
N GLY A 130 13.20 -7.04 -11.36
CA GLY A 130 14.33 -7.85 -10.89
C GLY A 130 15.23 -8.32 -12.04
N CYS A 131 14.64 -8.77 -13.15
CA CYS A 131 15.38 -9.09 -14.37
C CYS A 131 16.15 -7.87 -14.91
N MET A 132 15.51 -6.69 -14.95
CA MET A 132 16.17 -5.44 -15.35
C MET A 132 17.37 -5.13 -14.46
N ALA A 133 17.22 -5.27 -13.14
CA ALA A 133 18.31 -5.02 -12.20
C ALA A 133 19.48 -5.99 -12.34
N ALA A 134 19.21 -7.27 -12.61
CA ALA A 134 20.25 -8.24 -12.87
C ALA A 134 21.06 -7.90 -14.13
N ILE A 135 20.40 -7.53 -15.23
CA ILE A 135 21.06 -7.15 -16.49
C ILE A 135 21.83 -5.83 -16.35
N ASP A 136 21.27 -4.84 -15.65
CA ASP A 136 21.97 -3.58 -15.39
C ASP A 136 23.22 -3.79 -14.52
N ALA A 137 23.14 -4.67 -13.52
CA ALA A 137 24.27 -5.05 -12.69
C ALA A 137 25.35 -5.81 -13.46
N GLU A 138 24.97 -6.77 -14.30
CA GLU A 138 25.87 -7.50 -15.20
C GLU A 138 26.66 -6.52 -16.08
N ARG A 139 25.96 -5.62 -16.78
CA ARG A 139 26.59 -4.63 -17.66
C ARG A 139 27.50 -3.67 -16.92
N TYR A 140 27.14 -3.28 -15.70
CA TYR A 140 28.00 -2.42 -14.86
C TYR A 140 29.30 -3.13 -14.48
N LEU A 141 29.22 -4.42 -14.14
CA LEU A 141 30.41 -5.24 -13.83
C LEU A 141 31.28 -5.43 -15.07
N GLU A 142 30.69 -5.75 -16.23
CA GLU A 142 31.43 -5.89 -17.49
C GLU A 142 32.16 -4.62 -17.91
N ALA A 143 31.54 -3.45 -17.71
CA ALA A 143 32.15 -2.15 -18.01
C ALA A 143 33.21 -1.69 -16.99
N SER A 144 33.30 -2.37 -15.83
CA SER A 144 34.25 -2.07 -14.76
C SER A 144 35.53 -2.92 -14.83
N HIS A 145 35.62 -3.79 -15.84
CA HIS A 145 36.79 -4.59 -16.20
C HIS A 145 37.48 -4.02 -17.45
#